data_AF-A0A1F3C0U3-F1
#
_entry.id   AF-A0A1F3C0U3-F1
#
_cell.length_a   1.000
_cell.length_b   1.000
_cell.length_c   1.000
_cell.angle_alpha   90.00
_cell.angle_beta   90.00
_cell.angle_gamma   90.00
#
_symmetry.space_group_name_H-M   'P 1'
#
loop_
_entity.id
_entity.type
_entity.pdbx_description
1 polymer ?
#
loop_
_entity_poly.entity_id
_entity_poly.type
_entity_poly.pdbx_seq_one_letter_code
_entity_poly.pdbx_strand_id
1 'polypeptide(L)' 'MKSSTKDQAKGKFENLKGKIKEVAGIITGHRKLEAEGKDQKLGGKVREKLGQVEKALGK' A
#
# COMPACT_ATOMS: atom_id res chain seq x y z
N MET A 1 -14.32 -2.40 -44.06
CA MET A 1 -14.57 -1.92 -42.68
C MET A 1 -14.83 -3.11 -41.75
N LYS A 2 -13.79 -3.71 -41.13
CA LYS A 2 -13.92 -4.84 -40.17
C LYS A 2 -12.81 -4.84 -39.09
N SER A 3 -12.37 -3.67 -38.62
CA SER A 3 -11.35 -3.58 -37.54
C SER A 3 -11.91 -3.04 -36.23
N SER A 4 -12.89 -2.12 -36.25
CA SER A 4 -13.36 -1.43 -35.03
C SER A 4 -13.89 -2.36 -33.94
N THR A 5 -14.62 -3.43 -34.28
CA THR A 5 -15.21 -4.31 -33.25
C THR A 5 -14.16 -5.14 -32.52
N LYS A 6 -13.10 -5.59 -33.22
CA LYS A 6 -12.02 -6.39 -32.63
C LYS A 6 -11.10 -5.51 -31.76
N ASP A 7 -10.84 -4.28 -32.20
CA ASP A 7 -10.10 -3.28 -31.42
C ASP A 7 -10.86 -2.83 -30.17
N GLN A 8 -12.18 -2.61 -30.26
CA GLN A 8 -12.99 -2.27 -29.08
C GLN A 8 -13.01 -3.40 -28.04
N ALA A 9 -13.10 -4.66 -28.48
CA ALA A 9 -13.03 -5.81 -27.58
C ALA A 9 -11.65 -5.91 -26.90
N LYS A 10 -10.57 -5.68 -27.66
CA LYS A 10 -9.20 -5.71 -27.16
C LYS A 10 -8.94 -4.59 -26.16
N GLY A 11 -9.37 -3.36 -26.44
CA GLY A 11 -9.26 -2.22 -25.53
C GLY A 11 -10.06 -2.42 -24.23
N LYS A 12 -11.27 -2.99 -24.30
CA LYS A 12 -12.05 -3.32 -23.10
C LYS A 12 -11.36 -4.38 -22.23
N PHE A 13 -10.77 -5.40 -22.86
CA PHE A 13 -10.04 -6.45 -22.15
C PHE A 13 -8.78 -5.92 -21.45
N GLU A 14 -8.01 -5.07 -22.13
CA GLU A 14 -6.83 -4.43 -21.53
C GLU A 14 -7.20 -3.50 -20.36
N ASN A 15 -8.29 -2.73 -20.50
CA ASN A 15 -8.78 -1.88 -19.43
C ASN A 15 -9.25 -2.68 -18.20
N LEU A 16 -9.92 -3.81 -18.42
CA LEU A 16 -10.34 -4.72 -17.35
C LEU A 16 -9.11 -5.32 -16.64
N LYS A 17 -8.12 -5.80 -17.39
CA LYS A 17 -6.87 -6.33 -16.85
C LYS A 17 -6.10 -5.27 -16.05
N GLY A 18 -6.08 -4.03 -16.54
CA GLY A 18 -5.52 -2.87 -15.85
C GLY A 18 -6.18 -2.64 -14.49
N LYS A 19 -7.51 -2.56 -14.46
CA LYS A 19 -8.28 -2.41 -13.21
C LYS A 19 -8.02 -3.54 -12.22
N ILE A 20 -7.97 -4.78 -12.67
CA ILE A 20 -7.67 -5.93 -11.80
C ILE A 20 -6.27 -5.79 -11.20
N LYS A 21 -5.27 -5.40 -12.02
CA LYS A 21 -3.89 -5.20 -11.56
C LYS A 21 -3.76 -4.01 -10.59
N GLU A 22 -4.51 -2.93 -10.83
CA GLU A 22 -4.56 -1.78 -9.93
C GLU A 22 -5.16 -2.17 -8.57
N VAL A 23 -6.31 -2.86 -8.57
CA VAL A 23 -6.95 -3.35 -7.33
C VAL A 23 -6.03 -4.32 -6.58
N ALA A 24 -5.41 -5.28 -7.28
CA ALA A 24 -4.46 -6.20 -6.67
C ALA A 24 -3.21 -5.48 -6.12
N GLY A 25 -2.73 -4.44 -6.82
CA GLY A 25 -1.63 -3.60 -6.39
C GLY A 25 -1.96 -2.77 -5.16
N ILE A 26 -3.16 -2.19 -5.09
CA ILE A 26 -3.69 -1.48 -3.92
C ILE A 26 -3.77 -2.45 -2.74
N ILE A 27 -4.44 -3.60 -2.87
CA ILE A 27 -4.61 -4.57 -1.79
C ILE A 27 -3.25 -5.08 -1.27
N THR A 28 -2.34 -5.42 -2.17
CA THR A 28 -1.00 -5.93 -1.80
C THR A 28 -0.12 -4.83 -1.22
N GLY A 29 -0.19 -3.62 -1.79
CA GLY A 29 0.50 -2.43 -1.32
C GLY A 29 0.06 -2.05 0.08
N HIS A 30 -1.26 -2.05 0.35
CA HIS A 30 -1.80 -1.82 1.69
C HIS A 30 -1.34 -2.88 2.67
N ARG A 31 -1.42 -4.19 2.35
CA ARG A 31 -0.90 -5.22 3.27
C ARG A 31 0.58 -5.04 3.59
N LYS A 32 1.40 -4.69 2.60
CA LYS A 32 2.84 -4.47 2.80
C LYS A 32 3.10 -3.20 3.64
N LEU A 33 2.41 -2.10 3.33
CA LEU A 33 2.49 -0.84 4.08
C LEU A 33 1.95 -0.98 5.51
N GLU A 34 0.92 -1.78 5.75
CA GLU A 34 0.37 -2.07 7.08
C GLU A 34 1.36 -2.85 7.93
N ALA A 35 2.07 -3.83 7.34
CA ALA A 35 3.12 -4.57 8.02
C ALA A 35 4.30 -3.64 8.40
N GLU A 36 4.86 -2.91 7.44
CA GLU A 36 5.93 -1.93 7.69
C GLU A 36 5.51 -0.86 8.71
N GLY A 37 4.28 -0.37 8.61
CA GLY A 37 3.71 0.61 9.53
C GLY A 37 3.58 0.08 10.95
N LYS A 38 3.26 -1.21 11.13
CA LYS A 38 3.11 -1.83 12.46
C LYS A 38 4.46 -1.99 13.17
N ASP A 39 5.49 -2.46 12.45
CA ASP A 39 6.85 -2.57 12.96
C ASP A 39 7.43 -1.18 13.31
N GLN A 40 7.25 -0.20 12.43
CA GLN A 40 7.69 1.17 12.68
C GLN A 40 6.95 1.81 13.87
N LYS A 41 5.65 1.54 14.03
CA LYS A 41 4.86 2.05 15.16
C LYS A 41 5.30 1.42 16.48
N LEU A 42 5.67 0.15 16.50
CA LEU A 42 6.25 -0.48 17.70
C LEU A 42 7.58 0.16 18.08
N GLY A 43 8.52 0.28 17.13
CA GLY A 43 9.83 0.91 17.37
C GLY A 43 9.70 2.36 17.84
N GLY A 44 8.83 3.14 17.19
CA GLY A 44 8.53 4.51 17.56
C GLY A 44 7.95 4.64 18.98
N LYS A 45 7.01 3.76 19.35
CA LYS A 45 6.38 3.78 20.68
C LYS A 45 7.35 3.38 21.79
N VAL A 46 8.28 2.46 21.50
CA VAL A 46 9.36 2.09 22.42
C VAL A 46 10.32 3.27 22.62
N ARG A 47 10.74 3.94 21.53
CA ARG A 47 11.60 5.11 21.60
C ARG A 47 10.94 6.28 22.33
N GLU A 48 9.66 6.51 22.10
CA GLU A 48 8.88 7.55 22.79
C GLU A 48 8.77 7.26 24.30
N LYS A 49 8.53 6.00 24.68
CA LYS A 49 8.51 5.59 26.10
C LYS A 49 9.88 5.74 26.76
N LEU A 50 10.95 5.31 26.09
CA LEU A 50 12.32 5.52 26.56
C LEU A 50 12.63 7.01 26.74
N GLY A 51 12.28 7.86 25.77
CA GLY A 51 12.49 9.30 25.87
C GLY A 51 11.71 9.95 27.02
N GLN A 52 10.48 9.51 27.28
CA GLN A 52 9.70 9.99 28.44
C GLN A 52 10.30 9.54 29.77
N VAL A 53 10.81 8.31 29.86
CA VAL A 53 11.48 7.79 31.06
C VAL A 53 12.79 8.54 31.31
N GLU A 54 13.59 8.78 30.28
CA GLU A 54 14.84 9.55 30.39
C GLU A 54 14.56 11.00 30.83
N LYS A 55 13.51 11.63 30.28
CA LYS A 55 13.06 12.98 30.67
C LYS A 55 12.50 13.03 32.10
N ALA A 56 11.83 11.97 32.55
CA ALA A 56 11.30 11.88 33.92
C ALA A 56 12.40 11.59 34.96
N LEU A 57 13.47 10.89 34.57
CA LEU A 57 14.61 10.55 35.43
C LEU A 57 15.64 11.68 35.59
N GLY A 58 15.36 12.88 35.05
CA GLY A 58 16.10 14.09 35.43
C GLY A 58 17.42 14.27 34.68
N LYS A 59 17.33 14.42 33.36
CA LYS A 59 18.12 15.42 32.64
C LYS A 59 17.22 16.56 32.18
#